data_AF-Q5C1Y1-F1
#
_entry.id   AF-Q5C1Y1-F1
#
_cell.length_a   1.000
_cell.length_b   1.000
_cell.length_c   1.000
_cell.angle_alpha   90.00
_cell.angle_beta   90.00
_cell.angle_gamma   90.00
#
_symmetry.space_group_name_H-M   'P 1'
#
loop_
_entity.id
_entity.type
_entity.pdbx_description
1 polymer ?
#
loop_
_entity_poly.entity_id
_entity_poly.type
_entity_poly.pdbx_seq_one_letter_code
_entity_poly.pdbx_strand_id
1 'polypeptide(L)'
;ALASTHVSIPPSPSKTCKTGLVSPDEKGSNVSGSMTIISSGKCKITASDWQVSELQMELYSVRRKSQSVEDQLKLHQQRLVAAKQQEDVLLKEMEITVQAFEDAQEQNVRLVKTLREKDDAHLKLMAERMKTAQLARLLKEDKQLLEEQIRLMQAKIEALNRAVLKQEEKERLLLTNLATLEKEASARQKSQEAYKRKALESQQISEDLRVTVQKYQSQLKDAQTTVQEKASAFERVSFGHQRLQEELVTVRRKYERLRKIEQSHNADEFLLAEIQDYKEQLTCPTCKINRKDAILTKCFHVFCLNCLKVRYETRNRKCPKCNATFGANDYHRIYLT
;
A
#
# COMPACT_ATOMS: atom_id res chain seq x y z
N ALA A 1 -44.52 -23.08 -29.35
CA ALA A 1 -45.92 -23.46 -29.09
C ALA A 1 -46.71 -23.25 -30.37
N LEU A 2 -47.23 -24.35 -30.92
CA LEU A 2 -47.98 -24.43 -32.17
C LEU A 2 -49.41 -23.92 -31.97
N ALA A 3 -49.88 -23.04 -32.86
CA ALA A 3 -51.29 -22.74 -33.12
C ALA A 3 -51.37 -22.15 -34.54
N SER A 4 -51.71 -22.96 -35.56
CA SER A 4 -53.07 -23.27 -36.05
C SER A 4 -53.82 -22.01 -36.51
N THR A 5 -53.70 -21.66 -37.80
CA THR A 5 -54.70 -21.90 -38.90
C THR A 5 -55.87 -20.93 -38.92
N HIS A 6 -55.97 -20.11 -39.98
CA HIS A 6 -57.12 -20.11 -40.89
C HIS A 6 -56.83 -19.26 -42.14
N VAL A 7 -56.70 -19.95 -43.29
CA VAL A 7 -56.75 -19.43 -44.65
C VAL A 7 -58.16 -19.74 -45.18
N SER A 8 -58.81 -18.79 -45.84
CA SER A 8 -60.16 -18.97 -46.38
C SER A 8 -60.26 -18.46 -47.83
N ILE A 9 -60.24 -19.38 -48.78
CA ILE A 9 -60.81 -19.33 -50.15
C ILE A 9 -61.06 -20.81 -50.56
N PRO A 10 -62.03 -21.21 -51.42
CA PRO A 10 -63.42 -20.82 -51.69
C PRO A 10 -64.38 -22.02 -51.45
N PRO A 11 -65.65 -21.99 -51.95
CA PRO A 11 -65.92 -22.86 -53.12
C PRO A 11 -66.96 -22.32 -54.12
N SER A 12 -66.77 -22.68 -55.39
CA SER A 12 -67.83 -22.85 -56.40
C SER A 12 -68.67 -24.11 -56.07
N PRO A 13 -69.91 -24.27 -56.57
CA PRO A 13 -70.04 -25.21 -57.68
C PRO A 13 -71.19 -24.96 -58.70
N SER A 14 -70.87 -25.38 -59.94
CA SER A 14 -71.66 -26.21 -60.86
C SER A 14 -73.05 -25.82 -61.39
N LYS A 15 -73.06 -25.62 -62.72
CA LYS A 15 -73.82 -26.38 -63.74
C LYS A 15 -75.33 -26.52 -63.58
N THR A 16 -76.08 -25.92 -64.51
CA THR A 16 -76.97 -26.68 -65.42
C THR A 16 -77.11 -25.97 -66.75
N CYS A 17 -76.60 -26.63 -67.79
CA CYS A 17 -76.90 -26.43 -69.20
C CYS A 17 -78.24 -27.11 -69.49
N LYS A 18 -79.18 -26.46 -70.18
CA LYS A 18 -80.20 -27.14 -70.99
C LYS A 18 -80.42 -26.39 -72.29
N THR A 19 -79.73 -26.90 -73.30
CA THR A 19 -80.05 -26.80 -74.72
C THR A 19 -81.41 -27.43 -75.02
N GLY A 20 -82.13 -26.89 -76.01
CA GLY A 20 -83.34 -27.50 -76.55
C GLY A 20 -83.92 -26.70 -77.70
N LEU A 21 -83.29 -26.81 -78.88
CA LEU A 21 -83.96 -26.64 -80.17
C LEU A 21 -85.15 -27.63 -80.25
N VAL A 22 -86.24 -27.24 -80.93
CA VAL A 22 -86.93 -27.98 -82.01
C VAL A 22 -88.20 -27.20 -82.39
N SER A 23 -88.28 -26.80 -83.66
CA SER A 23 -89.52 -26.64 -84.45
C SER A 23 -89.63 -27.85 -85.40
N PRO A 24 -90.67 -28.01 -86.24
CA PRO A 24 -92.10 -27.73 -86.13
C PRO A 24 -92.92 -29.02 -86.44
N ASP A 25 -94.26 -28.98 -86.39
CA ASP A 25 -95.06 -29.87 -87.25
C ASP A 25 -96.47 -29.31 -87.50
N GLU A 26 -96.79 -29.19 -88.79
CA GLU A 26 -98.09 -28.89 -89.38
C GLU A 26 -98.99 -30.14 -89.38
N LYS A 27 -100.25 -30.02 -88.95
CA LYS A 27 -101.43 -30.79 -89.43
C LYS A 27 -102.65 -29.88 -89.20
N GLY A 28 -103.52 -29.55 -90.15
CA GLY A 28 -104.04 -30.37 -91.25
C GLY A 28 -105.40 -30.94 -90.84
N SER A 29 -106.48 -30.13 -90.93
CA SER A 29 -107.86 -30.58 -90.74
C SER A 29 -108.80 -29.74 -91.60
N ASN A 30 -109.26 -30.31 -92.71
CA ASN A 30 -110.32 -29.78 -93.56
C ASN A 30 -111.24 -30.97 -93.89
N VAL A 31 -112.51 -30.96 -93.45
CA VAL A 31 -113.51 -31.94 -93.93
C VAL A 31 -114.90 -31.30 -93.98
N SER A 32 -115.37 -31.16 -95.23
CA SER A 32 -116.75 -31.31 -95.73
C SER A 32 -117.82 -30.29 -95.34
N GLY A 33 -118.74 -29.88 -96.21
CA GLY A 33 -119.12 -30.39 -97.53
C GLY A 33 -120.65 -30.45 -97.58
N SER A 34 -121.27 -29.71 -98.49
CA SER A 34 -122.63 -30.00 -98.96
C SER A 34 -122.78 -29.52 -100.40
N MET A 35 -123.02 -30.47 -101.30
CA MET A 35 -123.32 -30.31 -102.72
C MET A 35 -124.83 -30.48 -102.90
N THR A 36 -125.46 -29.60 -103.68
CA THR A 36 -126.79 -29.85 -104.25
C THR A 36 -126.72 -29.73 -105.78
N ILE A 37 -126.64 -30.91 -106.41
CA ILE A 37 -127.24 -31.39 -107.67
C ILE A 37 -127.69 -30.37 -108.75
N ILE A 38 -126.93 -30.37 -109.85
CA ILE A 38 -127.27 -30.45 -111.29
C ILE A 38 -128.70 -30.09 -111.73
N SER A 39 -128.80 -29.16 -112.70
CA SER A 39 -129.80 -29.24 -113.78
C SER A 39 -129.16 -28.97 -115.15
N SER A 40 -129.51 -29.83 -116.09
CA SER A 40 -128.98 -29.93 -117.45
C SER A 40 -129.74 -29.04 -118.44
N GLY A 41 -129.02 -28.28 -119.28
CA GLY A 41 -129.57 -27.59 -120.46
C GLY A 41 -128.55 -27.57 -121.61
N LYS A 42 -128.94 -28.09 -122.78
CA LYS A 42 -128.09 -28.32 -123.97
C LYS A 42 -127.97 -27.10 -124.90
N CYS A 43 -126.78 -27.02 -125.52
CA CYS A 43 -126.44 -26.59 -126.90
C CYS A 43 -126.87 -25.21 -127.44
N LYS A 44 -125.86 -24.38 -127.77
CA LYS A 44 -125.33 -24.12 -129.14
C LYS A 44 -124.19 -23.09 -129.04
N ILE A 45 -122.97 -23.42 -129.47
CA ILE A 45 -121.81 -22.50 -129.53
C ILE A 45 -121.16 -22.66 -130.92
N THR A 46 -120.94 -21.55 -131.63
CA THR A 46 -120.35 -21.49 -132.99
C THR A 46 -118.85 -21.16 -132.93
N ALA A 47 -118.08 -21.51 -133.97
CA ALA A 47 -116.60 -21.50 -133.96
C ALA A 47 -115.93 -20.13 -133.67
N SER A 48 -116.62 -19.01 -133.90
CA SER A 48 -116.17 -17.65 -133.58
C SER A 48 -116.25 -17.31 -132.08
N ASP A 49 -117.15 -17.94 -131.33
CA ASP A 49 -117.20 -17.81 -129.86
C ASP A 49 -116.01 -18.53 -129.20
N TRP A 50 -115.43 -19.53 -129.87
CA TRP A 50 -114.26 -20.26 -129.37
C TRP A 50 -113.00 -19.39 -129.37
N GLN A 51 -112.75 -18.61 -130.44
CA GLN A 51 -111.61 -17.69 -130.54
C GLN A 51 -111.74 -16.48 -129.60
N VAL A 52 -112.94 -15.93 -129.41
CA VAL A 52 -113.17 -14.84 -128.45
C VAL A 52 -113.02 -15.35 -127.02
N SER A 53 -113.51 -16.56 -126.72
CA SER A 53 -113.34 -17.18 -125.40
C SER A 53 -111.88 -17.55 -125.12
N GLU A 54 -111.11 -17.97 -126.14
CA GLU A 54 -109.68 -18.26 -126.04
C GLU A 54 -108.84 -17.00 -125.77
N LEU A 55 -109.06 -15.92 -126.53
CA LEU A 55 -108.39 -14.62 -126.29
C LEU A 55 -108.82 -13.99 -124.96
N GLN A 56 -110.09 -14.14 -124.55
CA GLN A 56 -110.54 -13.75 -123.21
C GLN A 56 -109.88 -14.58 -122.12
N MET A 57 -109.65 -15.87 -122.36
CA MET A 57 -108.92 -16.74 -121.44
C MET A 57 -107.43 -16.41 -121.36
N GLU A 58 -106.79 -16.04 -122.47
CA GLU A 58 -105.41 -15.55 -122.49
C GLU A 58 -105.28 -14.20 -121.78
N LEU A 59 -106.17 -13.23 -122.04
CA LEU A 59 -106.19 -11.95 -121.32
C LEU A 59 -106.44 -12.14 -119.82
N TYR A 60 -107.34 -13.06 -119.44
CA TYR A 60 -107.57 -13.41 -118.05
C TYR A 60 -106.32 -14.07 -117.43
N SER A 61 -105.66 -14.97 -118.15
CA SER A 61 -104.41 -15.63 -117.73
C SER A 61 -103.26 -14.63 -117.56
N VAL A 62 -103.09 -13.69 -118.50
CA VAL A 62 -102.07 -12.63 -118.45
C VAL A 62 -102.38 -11.64 -117.34
N ARG A 63 -103.65 -11.21 -117.17
CA ARG A 63 -104.06 -10.34 -116.05
C ARG A 63 -103.81 -11.03 -114.71
N ARG A 64 -104.15 -12.31 -114.58
CA ARG A 64 -103.89 -13.11 -113.36
C ARG A 64 -102.40 -13.25 -113.08
N LYS A 65 -101.57 -13.42 -114.12
CA LYS A 65 -100.10 -13.42 -114.02
C LYS A 65 -99.55 -12.04 -113.63
N SER A 66 -100.02 -10.96 -114.24
CA SER A 66 -99.65 -9.58 -113.88
C SER A 66 -99.98 -9.29 -112.42
N GLN A 67 -101.18 -9.65 -111.99
CA GLN A 67 -101.62 -9.46 -110.61
C GLN A 67 -100.81 -10.34 -109.63
N SER A 68 -100.49 -11.57 -110.01
CA SER A 68 -99.58 -12.42 -109.23
C SER A 68 -98.17 -11.83 -109.11
N VAL A 69 -97.64 -11.21 -110.17
CA VAL A 69 -96.33 -10.55 -110.16
C VAL A 69 -96.38 -9.26 -109.35
N GLU A 70 -97.46 -8.48 -109.43
CA GLU A 70 -97.69 -7.29 -108.61
C GLU A 70 -97.82 -7.63 -107.13
N ASP A 71 -98.52 -8.72 -106.78
CA ASP A 71 -98.63 -9.18 -105.41
C ASP A 71 -97.29 -9.73 -104.88
N GLN A 72 -96.52 -10.43 -105.72
CA GLN A 72 -95.14 -10.81 -105.40
C GLN A 72 -94.23 -9.59 -105.21
N LEU A 73 -94.34 -8.57 -106.07
CA LEU A 73 -93.57 -7.33 -105.98
C LEU A 73 -93.91 -6.59 -104.68
N LYS A 74 -95.20 -6.48 -104.32
CA LYS A 74 -95.65 -5.90 -103.04
C LYS A 74 -95.09 -6.67 -101.85
N LEU A 75 -95.12 -8.00 -101.90
CA LEU A 75 -94.57 -8.85 -100.84
C LEU A 75 -93.04 -8.67 -100.71
N HIS A 76 -92.32 -8.63 -101.82
CA HIS A 76 -90.87 -8.36 -101.84
C HIS A 76 -90.56 -6.96 -101.33
N GLN A 77 -91.37 -5.96 -101.66
CA GLN A 77 -91.21 -4.59 -101.20
C GLN A 77 -91.49 -4.46 -99.69
N GLN A 78 -92.50 -5.16 -99.16
CA GLN A 78 -92.75 -5.25 -97.72
C GLN A 78 -91.60 -5.96 -96.98
N ARG A 79 -91.09 -7.07 -97.52
CA ARG A 79 -89.92 -7.78 -96.97
C ARG A 79 -88.66 -6.92 -96.96
N LEU A 80 -88.43 -6.14 -98.03
CA LEU A 80 -87.31 -5.21 -98.11
C LEU A 80 -87.41 -4.12 -97.05
N VAL A 81 -88.61 -3.56 -96.83
CA VAL A 81 -88.85 -2.56 -95.77
C VAL A 81 -88.64 -3.17 -94.38
N ALA A 82 -89.16 -4.37 -94.13
CA ALA A 82 -88.96 -5.08 -92.86
C ALA A 82 -87.47 -5.40 -92.60
N ALA A 83 -86.74 -5.85 -93.64
CA ALA A 83 -85.31 -6.11 -93.54
C ALA A 83 -84.51 -4.83 -93.24
N LYS A 84 -84.87 -3.69 -93.87
CA LYS A 84 -84.25 -2.39 -93.57
C LYS A 84 -84.53 -1.93 -92.14
N GLN A 85 -85.75 -2.08 -91.65
CA GLN A 85 -86.08 -1.75 -90.26
C GLN A 85 -85.33 -2.64 -89.27
N GLN A 86 -85.17 -3.93 -89.59
CA GLN A 86 -84.39 -4.86 -88.79
C GLN A 86 -82.90 -4.49 -88.81
N GLU A 87 -82.35 -4.11 -89.96
CA GLU A 87 -80.98 -3.59 -90.09
C GLU A 87 -80.78 -2.33 -89.23
N ASP A 88 -81.72 -1.37 -89.28
CA ASP A 88 -81.68 -0.15 -88.46
C ASP A 88 -81.72 -0.45 -86.95
N VAL A 89 -82.49 -1.46 -86.53
CA VAL A 89 -82.54 -1.91 -85.12
C VAL A 89 -81.21 -2.54 -84.72
N LEU A 90 -80.65 -3.42 -85.55
CA LEU A 90 -79.36 -4.06 -85.30
C LEU A 90 -78.21 -3.04 -85.26
N LEU A 91 -78.25 -2.01 -86.11
CA LEU A 91 -77.27 -0.91 -86.06
C LEU A 91 -77.35 -0.15 -84.73
N LYS A 92 -78.56 0.15 -84.24
CA LYS A 92 -78.74 0.78 -82.92
C LYS A 92 -78.29 -0.12 -81.77
N GLU A 93 -78.59 -1.41 -81.83
CA GLU A 93 -78.11 -2.37 -80.84
C GLU A 93 -76.58 -2.45 -80.86
N MET A 94 -75.96 -2.46 -82.04
CA MET A 94 -74.50 -2.42 -82.19
C MET A 94 -73.92 -1.14 -81.58
N GLU A 95 -74.46 0.04 -81.88
CA GLU A 95 -74.03 1.32 -81.28
C GLU A 95 -74.10 1.28 -79.75
N ILE A 96 -75.19 0.77 -79.17
CA ILE A 96 -75.35 0.62 -77.72
C ILE A 96 -74.29 -0.34 -77.15
N THR A 97 -74.03 -1.47 -77.83
CA THR A 97 -73.02 -2.43 -77.37
C THR A 97 -71.60 -1.89 -77.47
N VAL A 98 -71.29 -1.09 -78.50
CA VAL A 98 -70.00 -0.41 -78.66
C VAL A 98 -69.82 0.60 -77.53
N GLN A 99 -70.82 1.45 -77.24
CA GLN A 99 -70.73 2.40 -76.14
C GLN A 99 -70.54 1.70 -74.79
N ALA A 100 -71.30 0.64 -74.50
CA ALA A 100 -71.15 -0.12 -73.26
C ALA A 100 -69.76 -0.77 -73.15
N PHE A 101 -69.18 -1.22 -74.26
CA PHE A 101 -67.83 -1.75 -74.30
C PHE A 101 -66.77 -0.67 -74.10
N GLU A 102 -66.92 0.50 -74.74
CA GLU A 102 -66.04 1.65 -74.56
C GLU A 102 -66.05 2.15 -73.11
N ASP A 103 -67.22 2.27 -72.50
CA ASP A 103 -67.38 2.65 -71.08
C ASP A 103 -66.69 1.62 -70.16
N ALA A 104 -66.88 0.33 -70.42
CA ALA A 104 -66.22 -0.74 -69.66
C ALA A 104 -64.70 -0.75 -69.87
N GLN A 105 -64.23 -0.47 -71.09
CA GLN A 105 -62.80 -0.36 -71.39
C GLN A 105 -62.19 0.85 -70.69
N GLU A 106 -62.85 2.00 -70.70
CA GLU A 106 -62.42 3.19 -69.98
C GLU A 106 -62.40 2.96 -68.48
N GLN A 107 -63.43 2.30 -67.93
CA GLN A 107 -63.48 1.90 -66.54
C GLN A 107 -62.30 0.98 -66.17
N ASN A 108 -62.00 -0.02 -67.01
CA ASN A 108 -60.86 -0.91 -66.80
C ASN A 108 -59.52 -0.15 -66.81
N VAL A 109 -59.33 0.80 -67.74
CA VAL A 109 -58.13 1.64 -67.78
C VAL A 109 -58.01 2.48 -66.50
N ARG A 110 -59.10 3.08 -66.03
CA ARG A 110 -59.13 3.85 -64.77
C ARG A 110 -58.80 2.96 -63.57
N LEU A 111 -59.37 1.76 -63.49
CA LEU A 111 -59.09 0.81 -62.41
C LEU A 111 -57.63 0.38 -62.40
N VAL A 112 -57.05 0.04 -63.56
CA VAL A 112 -55.62 -0.32 -63.66
C VAL A 112 -54.72 0.84 -63.23
N LYS A 113 -55.05 2.07 -63.61
CA LYS A 113 -54.31 3.27 -63.18
C LYS A 113 -54.38 3.44 -61.66
N THR A 114 -55.56 3.35 -61.07
CA THR A 114 -55.73 3.45 -59.61
C THR A 114 -55.02 2.33 -58.85
N LEU A 115 -55.00 1.11 -59.39
CA LEU A 115 -54.24 0.00 -58.79
C LEU A 115 -52.74 0.30 -58.78
N ARG A 116 -52.18 0.76 -59.91
CA ARG A 116 -50.77 1.17 -59.99
C ARG A 116 -50.42 2.29 -59.02
N GLU A 117 -51.26 3.33 -58.93
CA GLU A 117 -51.05 4.44 -58.00
C GLU A 117 -51.09 3.97 -56.53
N LYS A 118 -51.98 3.02 -56.20
CA LYS A 118 -52.03 2.41 -54.87
C LYS A 118 -50.80 1.55 -54.57
N ASP A 119 -50.32 0.77 -55.54
CA ASP A 119 -49.11 -0.04 -55.40
C ASP A 119 -47.87 0.85 -55.18
N ASP A 120 -47.74 1.94 -55.96
CA ASP A 120 -46.66 2.92 -55.79
C ASP A 120 -46.72 3.62 -54.42
N ALA A 121 -47.92 3.99 -53.96
CA ALA A 121 -48.10 4.56 -52.63
C ALA A 121 -47.74 3.55 -51.52
N HIS A 122 -48.15 2.28 -51.68
CA HIS A 122 -47.85 1.22 -50.74
C HIS A 122 -46.34 0.92 -50.67
N LEU A 123 -45.64 0.91 -51.80
CA LEU A 123 -44.18 0.77 -51.85
C LEU A 123 -43.47 1.91 -51.12
N LYS A 124 -43.90 3.16 -51.33
CA LYS A 124 -43.36 4.33 -50.61
C LYS A 124 -43.57 4.21 -49.10
N LEU A 125 -44.78 3.86 -48.67
CA LEU A 125 -45.10 3.67 -47.26
C LEU A 125 -44.29 2.53 -46.63
N MET A 126 -44.11 1.42 -47.35
CA MET A 126 -43.27 0.32 -46.89
C MET A 126 -41.81 0.74 -46.75
N ALA A 127 -41.26 1.50 -47.70
CA ALA A 127 -39.89 2.02 -47.61
C ALA A 127 -39.71 2.96 -46.40
N GLU A 128 -40.63 3.89 -46.17
CA GLU A 128 -40.61 4.78 -45.01
C GLU A 128 -40.78 4.02 -43.69
N ARG A 129 -41.64 2.99 -43.66
CA ARG A 129 -41.78 2.10 -42.50
C ARG A 129 -40.47 1.36 -42.19
N MET A 130 -39.77 0.88 -43.20
CA MET A 130 -38.48 0.20 -43.01
C MET A 130 -37.41 1.17 -42.48
N LYS A 131 -37.31 2.38 -43.05
CA LYS A 131 -36.38 3.42 -42.58
C LYS A 131 -36.65 3.82 -41.14
N THR A 132 -37.91 4.09 -40.80
CA THR A 132 -38.30 4.47 -39.43
C THR A 132 -38.05 3.34 -38.44
N ALA A 133 -38.30 2.07 -38.81
CA ALA A 133 -37.96 0.92 -37.98
C ALA A 133 -36.45 0.77 -37.75
N GLN A 134 -35.62 0.98 -38.78
CA GLN A 134 -34.17 0.96 -38.66
C GLN A 134 -33.67 2.09 -37.75
N LEU A 135 -34.16 3.32 -37.94
CA LEU A 135 -33.79 4.46 -37.11
C LEU A 135 -34.20 4.24 -35.64
N ALA A 136 -35.40 3.74 -35.39
CA ALA A 136 -35.87 3.43 -34.04
C ALA A 136 -35.00 2.38 -33.35
N ARG A 137 -34.50 1.39 -34.11
CA ARG A 137 -33.56 0.39 -33.59
C ARG A 137 -32.23 1.04 -33.20
N LEU A 138 -31.63 1.85 -34.08
CA LEU A 138 -30.36 2.52 -33.81
C LEU A 138 -30.47 3.46 -32.60
N LEU A 139 -31.53 4.26 -32.50
CA LEU A 139 -31.78 5.12 -31.35
C LEU A 139 -31.94 4.34 -30.04
N LYS A 140 -32.49 3.12 -30.09
CA LYS A 140 -32.59 2.25 -28.93
C LYS A 140 -31.21 1.71 -28.51
N GLU A 141 -30.39 1.31 -29.47
CA GLU A 141 -29.00 0.86 -29.22
C GLU A 141 -28.16 2.01 -28.63
N ASP A 142 -28.24 3.22 -29.19
CA ASP A 142 -27.56 4.42 -28.66
C ASP A 142 -28.03 4.77 -27.24
N LYS A 143 -29.34 4.73 -26.99
CA LYS A 143 -29.90 4.94 -25.64
C LYS A 143 -29.32 3.94 -24.64
N GLN A 144 -29.25 2.66 -24.99
CA GLN A 144 -28.68 1.63 -24.12
C GLN A 144 -27.19 1.87 -23.83
N LEU A 145 -26.42 2.31 -24.83
CA LEU A 145 -25.02 2.66 -24.66
C LEU A 145 -24.84 3.86 -23.72
N LEU A 146 -25.68 4.89 -23.85
CA LEU A 146 -25.64 6.06 -22.96
C LEU A 146 -26.04 5.69 -21.52
N GLU A 147 -27.07 4.85 -21.34
CA GLU A 147 -27.47 4.34 -20.02
C GLU A 147 -26.33 3.56 -19.35
N GLU A 148 -25.61 2.73 -20.10
CA GLU A 148 -24.46 1.98 -19.57
C GLU A 148 -23.28 2.91 -19.23
N GLN A 149 -23.00 3.92 -20.05
CA GLN A 149 -21.98 4.93 -19.72
C GLN A 149 -22.32 5.69 -18.45
N ILE A 150 -23.59 6.08 -18.26
CA ILE A 150 -24.06 6.74 -17.04
C ILE A 150 -23.86 5.82 -15.84
N ARG A 151 -24.23 4.54 -15.96
CA ARG A 151 -24.06 3.53 -14.89
C ARG A 151 -22.60 3.38 -14.48
N LEU A 152 -21.68 3.30 -15.45
CA LEU A 152 -20.24 3.19 -15.19
C LEU A 152 -19.68 4.45 -14.53
N MET A 153 -20.10 5.63 -14.97
CA MET A 153 -19.70 6.91 -14.37
C MET A 153 -20.21 7.05 -12.94
N GLN A 154 -21.46 6.65 -12.66
CA GLN A 154 -22.00 6.60 -11.31
C GLN A 154 -21.20 5.67 -10.40
N ALA A 155 -20.90 4.45 -10.86
CA ALA A 155 -20.07 3.51 -10.11
C ALA A 155 -18.67 4.07 -9.81
N LYS A 156 -18.07 4.79 -10.77
CA LYS A 156 -16.79 5.49 -10.59
C LYS A 156 -16.87 6.60 -9.56
N ILE A 157 -17.91 7.44 -9.61
CA ILE A 157 -18.15 8.51 -8.63
C ILE A 157 -18.29 7.92 -7.23
N GLU A 158 -19.08 6.86 -7.06
CA GLU A 158 -19.23 6.19 -5.76
C GLU A 158 -17.91 5.61 -5.23
N ALA A 159 -17.11 4.99 -6.11
CA ALA A 159 -15.79 4.47 -5.74
C ALA A 159 -14.84 5.58 -5.30
N LEU A 160 -14.84 6.71 -6.00
CA LEU A 160 -14.06 7.90 -5.63
C LEU A 160 -14.53 8.48 -4.30
N ASN A 161 -15.84 8.64 -4.08
CA ASN A 161 -16.37 9.13 -2.81
C ASN A 161 -15.98 8.23 -1.63
N ARG A 162 -16.03 6.89 -1.80
CA ARG A 162 -15.54 5.95 -0.78
C ARG A 162 -14.04 6.10 -0.51
N ALA A 163 -13.24 6.39 -1.54
CA ALA A 163 -11.80 6.61 -1.38
C ALA A 163 -11.51 7.92 -0.64
N VAL A 164 -12.25 8.99 -0.94
CA VAL A 164 -12.15 10.29 -0.26
C VAL A 164 -12.47 10.15 1.22
N LEU A 165 -13.61 9.54 1.59
CA LEU A 165 -13.98 9.34 3.00
C LEU A 165 -12.91 8.54 3.78
N LYS A 166 -12.33 7.50 3.15
CA LYS A 166 -11.23 6.74 3.75
C LYS A 166 -9.97 7.57 3.95
N GLN A 167 -9.70 8.51 3.03
CA GLN A 167 -8.54 9.38 3.13
C GLN A 167 -8.74 10.46 4.19
N GLU A 168 -9.93 11.03 4.31
CA GLU A 168 -10.29 11.99 5.36
C GLU A 168 -10.17 11.36 6.76
N GLU A 169 -10.62 10.11 6.95
CA GLU A 169 -10.46 9.42 8.23
C GLU A 169 -8.99 9.15 8.57
N LYS A 170 -8.17 8.79 7.56
CA LYS A 170 -6.71 8.66 7.75
C LYS A 170 -6.07 9.99 8.13
N GLU A 171 -6.45 11.08 7.48
CA GLU A 171 -5.96 12.43 7.80
C GLU A 171 -6.32 12.82 9.24
N ARG A 172 -7.57 12.57 9.65
CA ARG A 172 -8.04 12.81 11.02
C ARG A 172 -7.22 12.02 12.05
N LEU A 173 -6.93 10.74 11.79
CA LEU A 173 -6.10 9.90 12.65
C LEU A 173 -4.65 10.40 12.71
N LEU A 174 -4.08 10.80 11.57
CA LEU A 174 -2.72 11.34 11.51
C LEU A 174 -2.59 12.66 12.27
N LEU A 175 -3.56 13.57 12.14
CA LEU A 175 -3.60 14.82 12.91
C LEU A 175 -3.67 14.56 14.42
N THR A 176 -4.48 13.57 14.82
CA THR A 176 -4.58 13.15 16.23
C THR A 176 -3.24 12.61 16.75
N ASN A 177 -2.56 11.78 15.95
CA ASN A 177 -1.25 11.23 16.28
C ASN A 177 -0.15 12.29 16.33
N LEU A 178 -0.20 13.29 15.44
CA LEU A 178 0.74 14.42 15.50
C LEU A 178 0.55 15.19 16.80
N ALA A 179 -0.70 15.51 17.17
CA ALA A 179 -0.97 16.21 18.42
C ALA A 179 -0.52 15.43 19.68
N THR A 180 -0.59 14.10 19.68
CA THR A 180 -0.06 13.29 20.79
C THR A 180 1.46 13.28 20.81
N LEU A 181 2.12 13.10 19.66
CA LEU A 181 3.57 13.14 19.54
C LEU A 181 4.16 14.50 19.92
N GLU A 182 3.50 15.60 19.57
CA GLU A 182 3.89 16.96 19.98
C GLU A 182 3.82 17.13 21.51
N LYS A 183 2.76 16.62 22.14
CA LYS A 183 2.63 16.63 23.61
C LYS A 183 3.73 15.80 24.28
N GLU A 184 4.01 14.61 23.75
CA GLU A 184 5.10 13.76 24.24
C GLU A 184 6.46 14.43 24.07
N ALA A 185 6.72 15.05 22.92
CA ALA A 185 7.96 15.77 22.66
C ALA A 185 8.14 16.94 23.65
N SER A 186 7.09 17.72 23.88
CA SER A 186 7.10 18.79 24.89
C SER A 186 7.36 18.27 26.31
N ALA A 187 6.73 17.15 26.68
CA ALA A 187 6.95 16.53 27.99
C ALA A 187 8.39 16.01 28.14
N ARG A 188 8.93 15.34 27.10
CA ARG A 188 10.33 14.88 27.06
C ARG A 188 11.31 16.05 27.17
N GLN A 189 11.08 17.14 26.42
CA GLN A 189 11.91 18.33 26.49
C GLN A 189 11.93 18.93 27.91
N LYS A 190 10.77 19.11 28.54
CA LYS A 190 10.69 19.60 29.93
C LYS A 190 11.45 18.69 30.91
N SER A 191 11.34 17.37 30.74
CA SER A 191 12.07 16.41 31.57
C SER A 191 13.59 16.51 31.36
N GLN A 192 14.03 16.63 30.11
CA GLN A 192 15.44 16.78 29.76
C GLN A 192 16.03 18.07 30.34
N GLU A 193 15.31 19.18 30.25
CA GLU A 193 15.72 20.46 30.85
C GLU A 193 15.83 20.37 32.38
N ALA A 194 14.92 19.65 33.04
CA ALA A 194 14.98 19.41 34.48
C ALA A 194 16.21 18.56 34.87
N TYR A 195 16.51 17.49 34.12
CA TYR A 195 17.71 16.69 34.34
C TYR A 195 18.99 17.48 34.09
N LYS A 196 19.02 18.34 33.06
CA LYS A 196 20.16 19.21 32.78
C LYS A 196 20.41 20.19 33.93
N ARG A 197 19.37 20.79 34.51
CA ARG A 197 19.50 21.66 35.68
C ARG A 197 20.06 20.92 36.90
N LYS A 198 19.52 19.73 37.20
CA LYS A 198 20.01 18.89 38.31
C LYS A 198 21.47 18.46 38.12
N ALA A 199 21.87 18.14 36.89
CA ALA A 199 23.25 17.78 36.58
C ALA A 199 24.22 18.94 36.85
N LEU A 200 23.84 20.16 36.44
CA LEU A 200 24.64 21.36 36.71
C LEU A 200 24.74 21.67 38.21
N GLU A 201 23.63 21.57 38.94
CA GLU A 201 23.61 21.76 40.40
C GLU A 201 24.50 20.72 41.11
N SER A 202 24.39 19.43 40.73
CA SER A 202 25.24 18.38 41.27
C SER A 202 26.72 18.60 40.94
N GLN A 203 27.03 19.13 39.75
CA GLN A 203 28.41 19.46 39.36
C GLN A 203 28.97 20.60 40.22
N GLN A 204 28.17 21.65 40.48
CA GLN A 204 28.54 22.77 41.35
C GLN A 204 28.81 22.28 42.79
N ILE A 205 27.91 21.48 43.36
CA ILE A 205 28.09 20.92 44.70
C ILE A 205 29.37 20.07 44.79
N SER A 206 29.64 19.26 43.77
CA SER A 206 30.86 18.45 43.71
C SER A 206 32.12 19.32 43.67
N GLU A 207 32.09 20.44 42.96
CA GLU A 207 33.22 21.36 42.85
C GLU A 207 33.44 22.13 44.16
N ASP A 208 32.37 22.62 44.80
CA ASP A 208 32.43 23.29 46.10
C ASP A 208 32.99 22.36 47.19
N LEU A 209 32.55 21.09 47.20
CA LEU A 209 33.10 20.06 48.08
C LEU A 209 34.58 19.80 47.78
N ARG A 210 34.97 19.74 46.50
CA ARG A 210 36.37 19.55 46.09
C ARG A 210 37.26 20.67 46.63
N VAL A 211 36.84 21.92 46.48
CA VAL A 211 37.56 23.10 47.01
C VAL A 211 37.63 23.05 48.53
N THR A 212 36.54 22.67 49.20
CA THR A 212 36.48 22.54 50.66
C THR A 212 37.43 21.46 51.18
N VAL A 213 37.47 20.31 50.52
CA VAL A 213 38.41 19.22 50.83
C VAL A 213 39.85 19.69 50.64
N GLN A 214 40.15 20.39 49.54
CA GLN A 214 41.50 20.92 49.28
C GLN A 214 41.95 21.92 50.36
N LYS A 215 41.03 22.79 50.84
CA LYS A 215 41.29 23.70 51.95
C LYS A 215 41.65 22.95 53.23
N TYR A 216 40.84 21.96 53.62
CA TYR A 216 41.11 21.16 54.82
C TYR A 216 42.38 20.32 54.70
N GLN A 217 42.70 19.79 53.51
CA GLN A 217 43.96 19.11 53.26
C GLN A 217 45.17 20.05 53.44
N SER A 218 45.08 21.29 52.98
CA SER A 218 46.13 22.29 53.21
C SER A 218 46.29 22.59 54.70
N GLN A 219 45.18 22.84 55.41
CA GLN A 219 45.21 23.10 56.85
C GLN A 219 45.78 21.93 57.64
N LEU A 220 45.45 20.69 57.27
CA LEU A 220 46.00 19.49 57.88
C LEU A 220 47.52 19.41 57.66
N LYS A 221 47.99 19.72 56.45
CA LYS A 221 49.41 19.73 56.12
C LYS A 221 50.17 20.79 56.94
N ASP A 222 49.62 22.00 57.05
CA ASP A 222 50.22 23.09 57.83
C ASP A 222 50.24 22.76 59.34
N ALA A 223 49.19 22.10 59.84
CA ALA A 223 49.16 21.60 61.21
C ALA A 223 50.20 20.49 61.44
N GLN A 224 50.33 19.56 60.49
CA GLN A 224 51.34 18.49 60.53
C GLN A 224 52.77 19.06 60.56
N THR A 225 53.09 20.03 59.70
CA THR A 225 54.42 20.67 59.68
C THR A 225 54.67 21.40 60.99
N THR A 226 53.69 22.15 61.51
CA THR A 226 53.80 22.85 62.79
C THR A 226 54.05 21.87 63.94
N VAL A 227 53.31 20.76 64.00
CA VAL A 227 53.50 19.72 65.01
C VAL A 227 54.91 19.12 64.91
N GLN A 228 55.39 18.85 63.70
CA GLN A 228 56.73 18.30 63.48
C GLN A 228 57.84 19.27 63.90
N GLU A 229 57.69 20.57 63.62
CA GLU A 229 58.61 21.62 64.08
C GLU A 229 58.64 21.74 65.60
N LYS A 230 57.46 21.70 66.25
CA LYS A 230 57.34 21.74 67.71
C LYS A 230 57.93 20.50 68.37
N ALA A 231 57.69 19.32 67.80
CA ALA A 231 58.30 18.07 68.27
C ALA A 231 59.84 18.16 68.19
N SER A 232 60.37 18.58 67.04
CA SER A 232 61.82 18.78 66.86
C SER A 232 62.40 19.82 67.81
N ALA A 233 61.68 20.90 68.10
CA ALA A 233 62.09 21.92 69.06
C ALA A 233 62.08 21.39 70.50
N PHE A 234 61.05 20.63 70.86
CA PHE A 234 60.94 19.97 72.15
C PHE A 234 62.08 18.97 72.37
N GLU A 235 62.43 18.16 71.37
CA GLU A 235 63.57 17.25 71.43
C GLU A 235 64.89 17.98 71.71
N ARG A 236 65.14 19.11 71.02
CA ARG A 236 66.34 19.93 71.28
C ARG A 236 66.40 20.45 72.72
N VAL A 237 65.28 20.97 73.23
CA VAL A 237 65.18 21.48 74.61
C VAL A 237 65.32 20.34 75.62
N SER A 238 64.66 19.20 75.39
CA SER A 238 64.73 18.01 76.22
C SER A 238 66.17 17.47 76.31
N PHE A 239 66.87 17.37 75.18
CA PHE A 239 68.27 16.96 75.15
C PHE A 239 69.19 17.96 75.87
N GLY A 240 68.96 19.26 75.68
CA GLY A 240 69.67 20.31 76.42
C GLY A 240 69.43 20.22 77.93
N HIS A 241 68.18 19.96 78.35
CA HIS A 241 67.82 19.75 79.74
C HIS A 241 68.53 18.53 80.33
N GLN A 242 68.57 17.40 79.61
CA GLN A 242 69.29 16.20 80.04
C GLN A 242 70.79 16.49 80.27
N ARG A 243 71.46 17.18 79.34
CA ARG A 243 72.88 17.55 79.51
C ARG A 243 73.11 18.45 80.72
N LEU A 244 72.28 19.47 80.89
CA LEU A 244 72.35 20.35 82.06
C LEU A 244 72.07 19.59 83.37
N GLN A 245 71.16 18.61 83.34
CA GLN A 245 70.87 17.76 84.49
C GLN A 245 72.08 16.87 84.85
N GLU A 246 72.75 16.29 83.85
CA GLU A 246 74.00 15.53 84.04
C GLU A 246 75.14 16.40 84.60
N GLU A 247 75.30 17.63 84.09
CA GLU A 247 76.26 18.61 84.60
C GLU A 247 75.94 18.98 86.05
N LEU A 248 74.66 19.23 86.38
CA LEU A 248 74.21 19.55 87.74
C LEU A 248 74.51 18.40 88.71
N VAL A 249 74.24 17.16 88.33
CA VAL A 249 74.62 15.97 89.12
C VAL A 249 76.13 15.90 89.32
N THR A 250 76.91 16.18 88.28
CA THR A 250 78.37 16.15 88.34
C THR A 250 78.92 17.24 89.27
N VAL A 251 78.45 18.47 89.14
CA VAL A 251 78.83 19.60 90.01
C VAL A 251 78.37 19.34 91.45
N ARG A 252 77.17 18.81 91.66
CA ARG A 252 76.67 18.44 92.99
C ARG A 252 77.57 17.38 93.65
N ARG A 253 77.99 16.34 92.92
CA ARG A 253 78.95 15.34 93.42
C ARG A 253 80.30 15.96 93.79
N LYS A 254 80.80 16.90 92.97
CA LYS A 254 82.05 17.64 93.27
C LYS A 254 81.91 18.49 94.53
N TYR A 255 80.80 19.22 94.66
CA TYR A 255 80.49 20.03 95.84
C TYR A 255 80.36 19.19 97.10
N GLU A 256 79.63 18.07 97.06
CA GLU A 256 79.52 17.14 98.20
C GLU A 256 80.87 16.55 98.61
N ARG A 257 81.75 16.23 97.63
CA ARG A 257 83.10 15.77 97.90
C ARG A 257 83.93 16.86 98.61
N LEU A 258 83.94 18.08 98.07
CA LEU A 258 84.65 19.21 98.68
C LEU A 258 84.12 19.54 100.08
N ARG A 259 82.80 19.53 100.27
CA ARG A 259 82.15 19.74 101.56
C ARG A 259 82.54 18.65 102.58
N LYS A 260 82.62 17.39 102.17
CA LYS A 260 83.09 16.29 103.06
C LYS A 260 84.55 16.46 103.46
N ILE A 261 85.40 16.93 102.53
CA ILE A 261 86.81 17.24 102.81
C ILE A 261 86.91 18.41 103.81
N GLU A 262 86.15 19.49 103.61
CA GLU A 262 86.09 20.62 104.54
C GLU A 262 85.54 20.24 105.92
N GLN A 263 84.62 19.29 106.00
CA GLN A 263 84.00 18.85 107.26
C GLN A 263 84.77 17.76 108.00
N SER A 264 85.82 17.16 107.41
CA SER A 264 86.61 16.12 108.06
C SER A 264 87.88 16.70 108.70
N HIS A 265 88.00 16.60 110.03
CA HIS A 265 89.22 16.93 110.79
C HIS A 265 90.37 15.91 110.62
N ASN A 266 90.26 14.95 109.68
CA ASN A 266 91.22 13.87 109.43
C ASN A 266 91.81 13.91 108.00
N ALA A 267 92.10 15.10 107.48
CA ALA A 267 92.70 15.26 106.15
C ALA A 267 94.07 14.54 106.02
N ASP A 268 94.83 14.44 107.11
CA ASP A 268 96.12 13.75 107.15
C ASP A 268 96.00 12.23 106.94
N GLU A 269 94.95 11.58 107.44
CA GLU A 269 94.79 10.13 107.33
C GLU A 269 94.49 9.71 105.88
N PHE A 270 93.69 10.52 105.17
CA PHE A 270 93.39 10.30 103.76
C PHE A 270 94.62 10.53 102.86
N LEU A 271 95.40 11.59 103.13
CA LEU A 271 96.63 11.87 102.40
C LEU A 271 97.71 10.79 102.66
N LEU A 272 97.80 10.28 103.90
CA LEU A 272 98.70 9.18 104.24
C LEU A 272 98.29 7.86 103.56
N ALA A 273 97.00 7.56 103.48
CA ALA A 273 96.49 6.40 102.75
C ALA A 273 96.77 6.49 101.25
N GLU A 274 96.65 7.68 100.65
CA GLU A 274 96.97 7.92 99.24
C GLU A 274 98.48 7.78 98.97
N ILE A 275 99.34 8.30 99.86
CA ILE A 275 100.80 8.11 99.79
C ILE A 275 101.17 6.62 99.90
N GLN A 276 100.48 5.86 100.76
CA GLN A 276 100.70 4.42 100.89
C GLN A 276 100.30 3.66 99.61
N ASP A 277 99.18 4.00 98.99
CA ASP A 277 98.72 3.36 97.75
C ASP A 277 99.67 3.65 96.58
N TYR A 278 100.16 4.90 96.45
CA TYR A 278 101.19 5.24 95.46
C TYR A 278 102.52 4.51 95.72
N LYS A 279 102.92 4.35 96.99
CA LYS A 279 104.11 3.55 97.34
C LYS A 279 103.93 2.08 96.96
N GLU A 280 102.77 1.48 97.19
CA GLU A 280 102.49 0.08 96.83
C GLU A 280 102.47 -0.12 95.31
N GLN A 281 101.84 0.79 94.57
CA GLN A 281 101.80 0.76 93.11
C GLN A 281 103.21 0.88 92.47
N LEU A 282 104.13 1.62 93.10
CA LEU A 282 105.51 1.77 92.60
C LEU A 282 106.46 0.67 93.10
N THR A 283 106.00 -0.23 93.96
CA THR A 283 106.81 -1.32 94.52
C THR A 283 106.64 -2.60 93.69
N CYS A 284 107.74 -3.33 93.49
CA CYS A 284 107.75 -4.56 92.69
C CYS A 284 106.86 -5.62 93.35
N PRO A 285 105.84 -6.16 92.65
CA PRO A 285 104.88 -7.08 93.24
C PRO A 285 105.51 -8.44 93.61
N THR A 286 106.69 -8.77 93.06
CA THR A 286 107.37 -10.05 93.31
C THR A 286 108.15 -10.07 94.63
N CYS A 287 108.87 -9.00 94.98
CA CYS A 287 109.63 -8.94 96.24
C CYS A 287 109.01 -8.03 97.29
N LYS A 288 108.05 -7.17 96.90
CA LYS A 288 107.41 -6.14 97.76
C LYS A 288 108.39 -5.21 98.50
N ILE A 289 109.64 -5.15 98.05
CA ILE A 289 110.72 -4.40 98.71
C ILE A 289 111.31 -3.38 97.72
N ASN A 290 111.74 -3.83 96.56
CA ASN A 290 112.37 -2.97 95.57
C ASN A 290 111.32 -2.23 94.72
N ARG A 291 111.63 -1.01 94.28
CA ARG A 291 110.77 -0.28 93.34
C ARG A 291 110.77 -0.95 91.96
N LYS A 292 109.68 -0.75 91.22
CA LYS A 292 109.56 -1.16 89.82
C LYS A 292 110.57 -0.39 88.96
N ASP A 293 111.52 -1.09 88.36
CA ASP A 293 112.58 -0.50 87.53
C ASP A 293 112.95 -1.37 86.31
N ALA A 294 112.14 -2.38 85.98
CA ALA A 294 112.33 -3.18 84.77
C ALA A 294 111.00 -3.63 84.17
N ILE A 295 110.93 -3.65 82.85
CA ILE A 295 109.75 -4.07 82.08
C ILE A 295 110.06 -5.33 81.26
N LEU A 296 109.08 -6.22 81.18
CA LEU A 296 109.07 -7.31 80.21
C LEU A 296 108.45 -6.83 78.90
N THR A 297 109.19 -6.82 77.80
CA THR A 297 108.71 -6.27 76.51
C THR A 297 107.65 -7.15 75.84
N LYS A 298 107.57 -8.43 76.20
CA LYS A 298 106.57 -9.37 75.65
C LYS A 298 105.17 -9.18 76.22
N CYS A 299 105.06 -8.76 77.48
CA CYS A 299 103.76 -8.65 78.16
C CYS A 299 103.56 -7.32 78.90
N PHE A 300 104.50 -6.38 78.75
CA PHE A 300 104.52 -5.04 79.35
C PHE A 300 104.30 -5.00 80.87
N HIS A 301 104.60 -6.09 81.56
CA HIS A 301 104.51 -6.15 83.02
C HIS A 301 105.81 -5.67 83.65
N VAL A 302 105.68 -4.81 84.67
CA VAL A 302 106.79 -4.11 85.31
C VAL A 302 107.08 -4.69 86.69
N PHE A 303 108.36 -4.96 86.95
CA PHE A 303 108.90 -5.53 88.20
C PHE A 303 110.22 -4.82 88.54
N CYS A 304 110.93 -5.26 89.59
CA CYS A 304 112.31 -4.83 89.78
C CYS A 304 113.27 -5.68 88.94
N LEU A 305 114.35 -5.07 88.48
CA LEU A 305 115.38 -5.72 87.68
C LEU A 305 115.99 -6.92 88.42
N ASN A 306 116.14 -6.81 89.74
CA ASN A 306 116.68 -7.89 90.56
C ASN A 306 115.80 -9.16 90.49
N CYS A 307 114.48 -9.01 90.61
CA CYS A 307 113.56 -10.15 90.51
C CYS A 307 113.53 -10.77 89.10
N LEU A 308 113.65 -9.96 88.05
CA LEU A 308 113.71 -10.49 86.68
C LEU A 308 115.03 -11.21 86.39
N LYS A 309 116.17 -10.67 86.84
CA LYS A 309 117.49 -11.31 86.70
C LYS A 309 117.56 -12.66 87.41
N VAL A 310 117.14 -12.73 88.68
CA VAL A 310 117.11 -13.99 89.45
C VAL A 310 116.27 -15.05 88.75
N ARG A 311 115.08 -14.69 88.23
CA ARG A 311 114.23 -15.63 87.48
C ARG A 311 114.86 -16.08 86.16
N TYR A 312 115.60 -15.19 85.48
CA TYR A 312 116.28 -15.52 84.25
C TYR A 312 117.45 -16.51 84.49
N GLU A 313 118.25 -16.28 85.53
CA GLU A 313 119.41 -17.09 85.94
C GLU A 313 118.98 -18.46 86.46
N THR A 314 117.91 -18.54 87.26
CA THR A 314 117.33 -19.78 87.80
C THR A 314 116.53 -20.60 86.77
N ARG A 315 116.60 -20.22 85.48
CA ARG A 315 115.87 -20.83 84.34
C ARG A 315 114.33 -20.82 84.49
N ASN A 316 113.77 -20.11 85.46
CA ASN A 316 112.32 -19.93 85.61
C ASN A 316 111.83 -18.71 84.79
N ARG A 317 112.04 -18.79 83.47
CA ARG A 317 111.91 -17.71 82.48
C ARG A 317 110.46 -17.40 82.09
N LYS A 318 109.58 -17.24 83.07
CA LYS A 318 108.16 -16.90 82.90
C LYS A 318 107.79 -15.67 83.72
N CYS A 319 106.99 -14.78 83.14
CA CYS A 319 106.50 -13.56 83.77
C CYS A 319 105.79 -13.89 85.10
N PRO A 320 106.14 -13.24 86.23
CA PRO A 320 105.47 -13.47 87.51
C PRO A 320 103.96 -13.18 87.53
N LYS A 321 103.46 -12.36 86.60
CA LYS A 321 102.05 -11.92 86.58
C LYS A 321 101.18 -12.69 85.58
N CYS A 322 101.68 -12.98 84.38
CA CYS A 322 100.89 -13.63 83.33
C CYS A 322 101.51 -14.92 82.79
N ASN A 323 102.60 -15.41 83.37
CA ASN A 323 103.31 -16.63 82.94
C ASN A 323 103.85 -16.64 81.50
N ALA A 324 103.80 -15.52 80.77
CA ALA A 324 104.41 -15.39 79.44
C ALA A 324 105.92 -15.67 79.52
N THR A 325 106.44 -16.49 78.60
CA THR A 325 107.87 -16.81 78.52
C THR A 325 108.67 -15.61 78.03
N PHE A 326 109.86 -15.35 78.61
CA PHE A 326 110.73 -14.25 78.20
C PHE A 326 112.20 -14.67 78.11
N GLY A 327 112.92 -14.18 77.10
CA GLY A 327 114.34 -14.45 76.84
C GLY A 327 115.29 -13.36 77.36
N ALA A 328 116.56 -13.45 76.96
CA ALA A 328 117.62 -12.51 77.38
C ALA A 328 117.34 -11.07 76.94
N ASN A 329 116.73 -10.92 75.75
CA ASN A 329 116.46 -9.64 75.13
C ASN A 329 115.07 -9.08 75.49
N ASP A 330 114.30 -9.80 76.32
CA ASP A 330 112.89 -9.49 76.56
C ASP A 330 112.64 -8.77 77.91
N TYR A 331 113.71 -8.37 78.62
CA TYR A 331 113.61 -7.54 79.81
C TYR A 331 114.59 -6.37 79.75
N HIS A 332 114.08 -5.16 80.03
CA HIS A 332 114.87 -3.94 79.98
C HIS A 332 114.63 -3.09 81.23
N ARG A 333 115.66 -2.33 81.62
CA ARG A 333 115.56 -1.39 82.72
C ARG A 333 114.76 -0.17 82.29
N ILE A 334 113.88 0.31 83.17
CA ILE A 334 113.12 1.56 82.98
C ILE A 334 113.32 2.46 84.19
N TYR A 335 113.20 3.77 83.97
CA TYR A 335 113.24 4.77 85.02
C TYR A 335 111.87 5.43 85.13
N LEU A 336 111.21 5.25 86.27
CA LEU A 336 109.94 5.92 86.60
C LEU A 336 110.29 7.22 87.34
N THR A 337 110.00 8.37 86.75
CA THR A 337 110.13 9.71 87.34
C THR A 337 108.86 10.14 88.03
#